data_AF-A0A509AIT2-F1
#
_entry.id   AF-A0A509AIT2-F1
#
_cell.length_a   1.000
_cell.length_b   1.000
_cell.length_c   1.000
_cell.angle_alpha   90.00
_cell.angle_beta   90.00
_cell.angle_gamma   90.00
#
_symmetry.space_group_name_H-M   'P 1'
#
loop_
_entity.id
_entity.type
_entity.pdbx_description
1 polymer ?
#
loop_
_entity_poly.entity_id
_entity_poly.type
_entity_poly.pdbx_seq_one_letter_code
_entity_poly.pdbx_strand_id
1 'polypeptide(L)'
;MNKIYMKTVFALLSLFVYASNKSIASDPFLRKPTSDNIISTFPNGISEDIYKQNEELICTNTEETKKAEEIMKDAVTILQKHAQNEEDYSLYHKYDEGANVYFKKHEDTDIGKLELKIRSPDNYNDIVKILWDPNGAKHFDVNFINGKIVRIYNPNLVMVQFRSRSLVGLAQEYLYALAHKVEISENETIIVHASADINDHNDTYEYSYRNTILKSANSFQTEIDSEDDIVKGEIIKTYINLSGCIIKKEDEYVNLTCLNSIDVEFPNMKDLILKVVKSAKMATLANLRATFENN
;
A
#
# COMPACT_ATOMS: atom_id res chain seq x y z
N MET A 1 17.01 23.15 20.16
CA MET A 1 16.69 21.70 20.18
C MET A 1 15.75 21.42 21.34
N ASN A 2 14.48 21.12 21.07
CA ASN A 2 13.47 20.97 22.12
C ASN A 2 13.64 19.63 22.85
N LYS A 3 13.92 19.66 24.16
CA LYS A 3 14.26 18.48 24.99
C LYS A 3 13.15 17.42 25.02
N ILE A 4 11.92 17.80 24.74
CA ILE A 4 10.75 16.92 24.69
C ILE A 4 10.80 16.02 23.45
N TYR A 5 11.22 16.56 22.31
CA TYR A 5 11.25 15.82 21.03
C TYR A 5 12.28 14.68 21.03
N MET A 6 13.44 14.88 21.68
CA MET A 6 14.43 13.81 21.81
C MET A 6 13.92 12.67 22.70
N LYS A 7 13.17 12.97 23.77
CA LYS A 7 12.65 11.92 24.67
C LYS A 7 11.66 10.98 23.97
N THR A 8 10.82 11.50 23.08
CA THR A 8 9.86 10.68 22.33
C THR A 8 10.54 9.77 21.30
N VAL A 9 11.58 10.26 20.62
CA VAL A 9 12.38 9.48 19.65
C VAL A 9 13.12 8.33 20.34
N PHE A 10 13.72 8.59 21.52
CA PHE A 10 14.43 7.56 22.28
C PHE A 10 13.48 6.50 22.87
N ALA A 11 12.23 6.85 23.20
CA ALA A 11 11.23 5.89 23.69
C ALA A 11 10.77 4.91 22.59
N LEU A 12 10.66 5.37 21.34
CA LEU A 12 10.34 4.51 20.18
C LEU A 12 11.51 3.57 19.84
N LEU A 13 12.76 3.99 20.03
CA LEU A 13 13.95 3.17 19.79
C LEU A 13 14.17 2.09 20.88
N SER A 14 13.75 2.34 22.13
CA SER A 14 14.02 1.43 23.25
C SER A 14 13.14 0.17 23.30
N LEU A 15 12.06 0.10 22.53
CA LEU A 15 11.16 -1.07 22.47
C LEU A 15 11.68 -2.21 21.58
N PHE A 16 12.75 -1.99 20.80
CA PHE A 16 13.20 -2.93 19.76
C PHE A 16 14.60 -3.54 19.99
N VAL A 17 15.23 -3.34 21.16
CA VAL A 17 16.62 -3.77 21.41
C VAL A 17 16.70 -5.03 22.29
N TYR A 18 15.83 -6.01 22.10
CA TYR A 18 16.04 -7.31 22.74
C TYR A 18 15.92 -8.48 21.78
N ALA A 19 17.03 -9.26 21.76
CA ALA A 19 17.27 -10.53 21.07
C ALA A 19 17.66 -10.45 19.58
N SER A 20 18.96 -10.54 19.31
CA SER A 20 19.50 -11.07 18.05
C SER A 20 20.89 -11.67 18.31
N ASN A 21 21.09 -12.94 17.95
CA ASN A 21 22.42 -13.52 17.80
C ASN A 21 22.41 -14.69 16.79
N LYS A 22 23.25 -14.54 15.73
CA LYS A 22 23.77 -15.54 14.75
C LYS A 22 22.77 -16.24 13.81
N SER A 23 23.08 -16.66 12.57
CA SER A 23 24.15 -16.42 11.55
C SER A 23 23.69 -17.05 10.21
N ILE A 24 24.32 -16.67 9.09
CA ILE A 24 23.89 -16.70 7.66
C ILE A 24 24.19 -18.00 6.87
N ALA A 25 23.37 -18.31 5.83
CA ALA A 25 23.71 -18.80 4.45
C ALA A 25 22.45 -19.39 3.76
N SER A 26 22.20 -19.45 2.45
CA SER A 26 22.60 -18.77 1.19
C SER A 26 21.61 -19.27 0.09
N ASP A 27 21.33 -18.44 -0.93
CA ASP A 27 20.47 -18.60 -2.14
C ASP A 27 20.73 -19.90 -2.96
N PRO A 28 19.88 -20.42 -3.92
CA PRO A 28 19.40 -19.73 -5.14
C PRO A 28 18.03 -20.17 -5.77
N PHE A 29 17.44 -19.34 -6.66
CA PHE A 29 17.23 -19.60 -8.12
C PHE A 29 16.08 -18.81 -8.78
N LEU A 30 16.44 -18.05 -9.82
CA LEU A 30 15.59 -17.24 -10.69
C LEU A 30 14.78 -18.07 -11.71
N ARG A 31 13.49 -17.74 -11.87
CA ARG A 31 12.72 -18.01 -13.09
C ARG A 31 11.82 -16.80 -13.42
N LYS A 32 12.04 -16.23 -14.61
CA LYS A 32 11.33 -15.07 -15.16
C LYS A 32 10.00 -15.54 -15.79
N PRO A 33 8.81 -15.02 -15.44
CA PRO A 33 7.59 -15.36 -16.17
C PRO A 33 7.45 -14.47 -17.40
N THR A 34 7.11 -15.12 -18.52
CA THR A 34 6.82 -14.51 -19.82
C THR A 34 5.47 -13.80 -19.76
N SER A 35 5.45 -12.54 -20.16
CA SER A 35 4.24 -11.81 -20.52
C SER A 35 3.62 -12.48 -21.74
N ASP A 36 2.48 -13.14 -21.59
CA ASP A 36 1.40 -13.23 -22.59
C ASP A 36 0.29 -14.13 -22.01
N ASN A 37 -0.96 -13.69 -22.18
CA ASN A 37 -2.23 -14.27 -21.71
C ASN A 37 -2.80 -13.70 -20.40
N ILE A 38 -3.17 -12.42 -20.39
CA ILE A 38 -4.22 -11.90 -19.50
C ILE A 38 -5.49 -11.67 -20.33
N ILE A 39 -6.12 -12.74 -20.80
CA ILE A 39 -7.55 -12.72 -21.12
C ILE A 39 -8.19 -14.00 -20.61
N SER A 40 -9.20 -13.76 -19.78
CA SER A 40 -10.27 -14.67 -19.36
C SER A 40 -9.86 -15.82 -18.46
N THR A 41 -10.35 -15.72 -17.23
CA THR A 41 -11.35 -16.62 -16.63
C THR A 41 -10.95 -16.85 -15.19
N PHE A 42 -11.31 -15.98 -14.23
CA PHE A 42 -10.96 -16.28 -12.84
C PHE A 42 -12.08 -16.04 -11.83
N PRO A 43 -12.31 -17.04 -10.95
CA PRO A 43 -13.47 -17.13 -10.07
C PRO A 43 -13.20 -16.33 -8.80
N ASN A 44 -13.98 -15.30 -8.51
CA ASN A 44 -13.74 -14.48 -7.32
C ASN A 44 -15.03 -14.18 -6.59
N GLY A 45 -15.35 -14.95 -5.54
CA GLY A 45 -16.50 -14.65 -4.68
C GLY A 45 -16.44 -13.25 -4.09
N ILE A 46 -15.30 -12.84 -3.50
CA ILE A 46 -15.21 -11.57 -2.77
C ILE A 46 -15.22 -10.33 -3.67
N SER A 47 -14.50 -10.35 -4.80
CA SER A 47 -14.56 -9.24 -5.77
C SER A 47 -15.98 -9.08 -6.32
N GLU A 48 -16.64 -10.20 -6.60
CA GLU A 48 -18.01 -10.24 -7.09
C GLU A 48 -19.02 -9.82 -6.00
N ASP A 49 -18.80 -10.20 -4.74
CA ASP A 49 -19.64 -9.83 -3.61
C ASP A 49 -19.56 -8.32 -3.34
N ILE A 50 -18.34 -7.77 -3.34
CA ILE A 50 -18.11 -6.32 -3.28
C ILE A 50 -18.80 -5.62 -4.45
N TYR A 51 -18.64 -6.15 -5.66
CA TYR A 51 -19.25 -5.59 -6.86
C TYR A 51 -20.78 -5.54 -6.77
N LYS A 52 -21.42 -6.65 -6.39
CA LYS A 52 -22.87 -6.78 -6.26
C LYS A 52 -23.47 -5.95 -5.13
N GLN A 53 -22.73 -5.74 -4.05
CA GLN A 53 -23.20 -4.93 -2.92
C GLN A 53 -23.14 -3.43 -3.18
N ASN A 54 -22.45 -3.00 -4.24
CA ASN A 54 -22.15 -1.59 -4.52
C ASN A 54 -22.42 -1.25 -6.01
N GLU A 55 -23.44 -1.85 -6.63
CA GLU A 55 -23.74 -1.66 -8.05
C GLU A 55 -23.98 -0.18 -8.41
N GLU A 56 -24.47 0.62 -7.47
CA GLU A 56 -24.65 2.05 -7.62
C GLU A 56 -23.33 2.84 -7.79
N LEU A 57 -22.20 2.26 -7.40
CA LEU A 57 -20.87 2.86 -7.53
C LEU A 57 -20.17 2.50 -8.85
N ILE A 58 -20.81 1.70 -9.72
CA ILE A 58 -20.25 1.33 -11.01
C ILE A 58 -20.06 2.58 -11.88
N CYS A 59 -18.83 2.78 -12.35
CA CYS A 59 -18.49 3.87 -13.23
C CYS A 59 -19.22 3.71 -14.57
N THR A 60 -20.03 4.71 -14.93
CA THR A 60 -20.73 4.76 -16.22
C THR A 60 -19.88 5.38 -17.32
N ASN A 61 -18.77 6.04 -16.97
CA ASN A 61 -17.82 6.63 -17.92
C ASN A 61 -16.83 5.56 -18.41
N THR A 62 -17.04 5.09 -19.64
CA THR A 62 -16.20 4.07 -20.26
C THR A 62 -14.77 4.52 -20.52
N GLU A 63 -14.55 5.80 -20.81
CA GLU A 63 -13.19 6.33 -21.07
C GLU A 63 -12.40 6.45 -19.77
N GLU A 64 -13.04 6.87 -18.67
CA GLU A 64 -12.42 6.83 -17.34
C GLU A 64 -12.04 5.39 -16.95
N THR A 65 -12.95 4.43 -17.18
CA THR A 65 -12.72 3.02 -16.90
C THR A 65 -11.51 2.47 -17.65
N LYS A 66 -11.44 2.67 -18.98
CA LYS A 66 -10.29 2.25 -19.79
C LYS A 66 -8.98 2.86 -19.28
N LYS A 67 -9.01 4.15 -18.93
CA LYS A 67 -7.82 4.85 -18.44
C LYS A 67 -7.36 4.34 -17.07
N ALA A 68 -8.29 4.04 -16.16
CA ALA A 68 -7.98 3.41 -14.88
C ALA A 68 -7.32 2.04 -15.10
N GLU A 69 -7.84 1.24 -16.03
CA GLU A 69 -7.25 -0.07 -16.38
C GLU A 69 -5.84 0.06 -16.97
N GLU A 70 -5.61 1.00 -17.88
CA GLU A 70 -4.29 1.26 -18.46
C GLU A 70 -3.27 1.67 -17.39
N ILE A 71 -3.65 2.60 -16.51
CA ILE A 71 -2.76 3.10 -15.45
C ILE A 71 -2.45 2.02 -14.42
N MET A 72 -3.43 1.18 -14.06
CA MET A 72 -3.18 0.14 -13.08
C MET A 72 -2.40 -1.05 -13.67
N LYS A 73 -2.42 -1.28 -14.99
CA LYS A 73 -1.47 -2.19 -15.66
C LYS A 73 -0.03 -1.67 -15.55
N ASP A 74 0.18 -0.37 -15.75
CA ASP A 74 1.50 0.26 -15.53
C ASP A 74 1.91 0.13 -14.05
N ALA A 75 0.99 0.37 -13.11
CA ALA A 75 1.25 0.27 -11.68
C ALA A 75 1.75 -1.13 -11.27
N VAL A 76 1.10 -2.19 -11.77
CA VAL A 76 1.53 -3.58 -11.55
C VAL A 76 2.95 -3.80 -12.09
N THR A 77 3.22 -3.33 -13.31
CA THR A 77 4.54 -3.49 -13.94
C THR A 77 5.64 -2.78 -13.13
N ILE A 78 5.38 -1.55 -12.66
CA ILE A 78 6.33 -0.79 -11.84
C ILE A 78 6.53 -1.46 -10.48
N LEU A 79 5.45 -1.93 -9.84
CA LEU A 79 5.52 -2.66 -8.57
C LEU A 79 6.42 -3.90 -8.70
N GLN A 80 6.19 -4.74 -9.71
CA GLN A 80 7.01 -5.92 -9.98
C GLN A 80 8.48 -5.57 -10.20
N LYS A 81 8.75 -4.55 -11.03
CA LYS A 81 10.12 -4.08 -11.28
C LYS A 81 10.84 -3.66 -10.00
N HIS A 82 10.17 -2.92 -9.13
CA HIS A 82 10.77 -2.46 -7.87
C HIS A 82 10.85 -3.54 -6.80
N ALA A 83 9.96 -4.54 -6.82
CA ALA A 83 9.97 -5.67 -5.90
C ALA A 83 11.11 -6.66 -6.23
N GLN A 84 11.33 -6.94 -7.52
CA GLN A 84 12.39 -7.85 -7.99
C GLN A 84 13.78 -7.23 -7.98
N ASN A 85 13.88 -5.90 -7.98
CA ASN A 85 15.17 -5.22 -7.97
C ASN A 85 15.74 -5.15 -6.55
N GLU A 86 16.88 -5.80 -6.33
CA GLU A 86 17.66 -5.70 -5.10
C GLU A 86 18.70 -4.57 -5.15
N GLU A 87 19.07 -4.12 -6.35
CA GLU A 87 20.06 -3.06 -6.56
C GLU A 87 19.53 -1.71 -6.04
N ASP A 88 20.40 -1.02 -5.30
CA ASP A 88 20.18 0.28 -4.64
C ASP A 88 19.18 0.29 -3.48
N TYR A 89 18.63 -0.85 -3.06
CA TYR A 89 17.88 -0.92 -1.81
C TYR A 89 18.84 -1.07 -0.63
N SER A 90 18.82 -0.09 0.27
CA SER A 90 19.58 -0.14 1.52
C SER A 90 18.70 -0.67 2.64
N LEU A 91 19.19 -1.68 3.37
CA LEU A 91 18.52 -2.15 4.59
C LEU A 91 18.42 -0.99 5.58
N TYR A 92 17.20 -0.71 6.03
CA TYR A 92 16.92 0.35 7.00
C TYR A 92 16.65 -0.22 8.38
N HIS A 93 15.83 -1.28 8.46
CA HIS A 93 15.53 -1.94 9.72
C HIS A 93 15.23 -3.42 9.52
N LYS A 94 15.72 -4.24 10.45
CA LYS A 94 15.39 -5.67 10.56
C LYS A 94 14.62 -5.87 11.86
N TYR A 95 13.35 -6.24 11.76
CA TYR A 95 12.50 -6.52 12.92
C TYR A 95 12.81 -7.91 13.48
N ASP A 96 12.82 -8.92 12.59
CA ASP A 96 13.15 -10.31 12.90
C ASP A 96 13.63 -11.05 11.64
N GLU A 97 13.76 -12.38 11.67
CA GLU A 97 14.17 -13.18 10.51
C GLU A 97 13.18 -13.15 9.33
N GLY A 98 11.92 -12.86 9.60
CA GLY A 98 10.90 -12.81 8.58
C GLY A 98 10.62 -11.41 8.05
N ALA A 99 10.93 -10.33 8.79
CA ALA A 99 10.48 -8.96 8.50
C ALA A 99 11.64 -7.97 8.36
N ASN A 100 11.87 -7.50 7.12
CA ASN A 100 12.93 -6.56 6.79
C ASN A 100 12.38 -5.36 6.01
N VAL A 101 12.81 -4.16 6.39
CA VAL A 101 12.48 -2.90 5.69
C VAL A 101 13.72 -2.33 5.03
N TYR A 102 13.57 -2.01 3.74
CA TYR A 102 14.58 -1.40 2.90
C TYR A 102 14.06 -0.08 2.34
N PHE A 103 14.98 0.81 1.98
CA PHE A 103 14.65 2.01 1.23
C PHE A 103 15.55 2.17 0.02
N LYS A 104 14.97 2.68 -1.06
CA LYS A 104 15.66 3.15 -2.25
C LYS A 104 15.18 4.57 -2.55
N LYS A 105 16.10 5.41 -3.01
CA LYS A 105 15.73 6.72 -3.56
C LYS A 105 15.49 6.57 -5.07
N HIS A 106 14.33 6.98 -5.55
CA HIS A 106 13.99 7.06 -6.97
C HIS A 106 13.74 8.53 -7.30
N GLU A 107 14.65 9.14 -8.07
CA GLU A 107 14.72 10.60 -8.23
C GLU A 107 14.80 11.27 -6.84
N ASP A 108 13.81 12.09 -6.47
CA ASP A 108 13.70 12.72 -5.15
C ASP A 108 12.71 12.04 -4.19
N THR A 109 12.18 10.89 -4.58
CA THR A 109 11.16 10.16 -3.80
C THR A 109 11.73 8.88 -3.19
N ASP A 110 11.53 8.70 -1.88
CA ASP A 110 11.86 7.43 -1.22
C ASP A 110 10.78 6.37 -1.46
N ILE A 111 11.22 5.17 -1.85
CA ILE A 111 10.43 3.96 -1.97
C ILE A 111 10.85 3.01 -0.85
N GLY A 112 9.91 2.70 0.03
CA GLY A 112 10.06 1.66 1.04
C GLY A 112 9.73 0.30 0.46
N LYS A 113 10.49 -0.73 0.86
CA LYS A 113 10.23 -2.14 0.55
C LYS A 113 10.20 -2.93 1.85
N LEU A 114 9.10 -3.63 2.11
CA LEU A 114 8.96 -4.60 3.20
C LEU A 114 9.01 -6.00 2.61
N GLU A 115 9.90 -6.83 3.14
CA GLU A 115 9.88 -8.28 2.91
C GLU A 115 9.35 -8.93 4.19
N LEU A 116 8.25 -9.70 4.05
CA LEU A 116 7.51 -10.29 5.15
C LEU A 116 7.14 -11.75 4.85
N LYS A 117 7.64 -12.69 5.66
CA LYS A 117 7.20 -14.10 5.66
C LYS A 117 6.14 -14.37 6.70
N ILE A 118 5.00 -14.98 6.36
CA ILE A 118 3.97 -15.42 7.33
C ILE A 118 3.96 -16.95 7.32
N ARG A 119 4.33 -17.61 8.42
CA ARG A 119 4.46 -19.09 8.51
C ARG A 119 3.12 -19.80 8.63
N SER A 120 2.25 -19.53 7.66
CA SER A 120 0.90 -20.07 7.60
C SER A 120 0.43 -20.17 6.13
N PRO A 121 1.01 -21.10 5.34
CA PRO A 121 0.77 -21.20 3.90
C PRO A 121 -0.69 -21.50 3.56
N ASP A 122 -1.41 -22.19 4.45
CA ASP A 122 -2.84 -22.49 4.29
C ASP A 122 -3.73 -21.24 4.39
N ASN A 123 -3.25 -20.17 5.04
CA ASN A 123 -3.95 -18.90 5.17
C ASN A 123 -3.70 -17.94 3.99
N TYR A 124 -3.10 -18.40 2.88
CA TYR A 124 -2.86 -17.58 1.69
C TYR A 124 -4.10 -16.81 1.22
N ASN A 125 -5.24 -17.50 1.06
CA ASN A 125 -6.48 -16.88 0.58
C ASN A 125 -7.02 -15.86 1.58
N ASP A 126 -6.88 -16.10 2.88
CA ASP A 126 -7.32 -15.17 3.93
C ASP A 126 -6.43 -13.93 3.98
N ILE A 127 -5.12 -14.08 3.78
CA ILE A 127 -4.18 -12.96 3.64
C ILE A 127 -4.56 -12.10 2.42
N VAL A 128 -4.78 -12.72 1.26
CA VAL A 128 -5.22 -12.00 0.04
C VAL A 128 -6.54 -11.29 0.29
N LYS A 129 -7.50 -11.95 0.96
CA LYS A 129 -8.80 -11.37 1.32
C LYS A 129 -8.64 -10.13 2.21
N ILE A 130 -7.85 -10.22 3.27
CA ILE A 130 -7.59 -9.08 4.17
C ILE A 130 -6.94 -7.95 3.40
N LEU A 131 -5.93 -8.22 2.57
CA LEU A 131 -5.23 -7.15 1.85
C LEU A 131 -6.05 -6.51 0.73
N TRP A 132 -7.06 -7.19 0.20
CA TRP A 132 -7.96 -6.65 -0.81
C TRP A 132 -9.15 -5.88 -0.21
N ASP A 133 -9.59 -6.25 0.99
CA ASP A 133 -10.70 -5.58 1.67
C ASP A 133 -10.33 -4.12 1.99
N PRO A 134 -11.13 -3.12 1.56
CA PRO A 134 -10.91 -1.72 1.92
C PRO A 134 -10.78 -1.48 3.43
N ASN A 135 -11.36 -2.35 4.27
CA ASN A 135 -11.26 -2.28 5.72
C ASN A 135 -10.28 -3.28 6.34
N GLY A 136 -9.55 -4.04 5.53
CA GLY A 136 -8.64 -5.07 6.01
C GLY A 136 -7.47 -4.56 6.84
N ALA A 137 -7.08 -3.29 6.65
CA ALA A 137 -6.09 -2.63 7.48
C ALA A 137 -6.47 -2.59 8.98
N LYS A 138 -7.75 -2.72 9.35
CA LYS A 138 -8.19 -2.86 10.75
C LYS A 138 -7.55 -4.05 11.47
N HIS A 139 -7.11 -5.07 10.74
CA HIS A 139 -6.46 -6.25 11.32
C HIS A 139 -5.02 -5.99 11.79
N PHE A 140 -4.34 -4.97 11.27
CA PHE A 140 -2.91 -4.80 11.49
C PHE A 140 -2.44 -3.35 11.74
N ASP A 141 -3.26 -2.35 11.43
CA ASP A 141 -2.97 -0.94 11.66
C ASP A 141 -3.96 -0.30 12.65
N VAL A 142 -3.47 0.02 13.85
CA VAL A 142 -4.25 0.67 14.92
C VAL A 142 -4.65 2.12 14.61
N ASN A 143 -4.00 2.76 13.63
CA ASN A 143 -4.33 4.12 13.22
C ASN A 143 -5.35 4.15 12.08
N PHE A 144 -5.61 3.02 11.45
CA PHE A 144 -6.61 2.93 10.40
C PHE A 144 -8.02 3.16 10.96
N ILE A 145 -8.79 4.02 10.30
CA ILE A 145 -10.17 4.35 10.72
C ILE A 145 -11.15 3.52 9.89
N ASN A 146 -11.16 3.74 8.57
CA ASN A 146 -12.01 3.00 7.64
C ASN A 146 -11.53 3.14 6.19
N GLY A 147 -12.03 2.24 5.36
CA GLY A 147 -11.94 2.32 3.91
C GLY A 147 -13.33 2.25 3.30
N LYS A 148 -13.55 3.03 2.25
CA LYS A 148 -14.83 3.15 1.54
C LYS A 148 -14.55 3.02 0.05
N ILE A 149 -15.28 2.15 -0.63
CA ILE A 149 -15.29 2.14 -2.09
C ILE A 149 -16.11 3.34 -2.54
N VAL A 150 -15.57 4.13 -3.46
CA VAL A 150 -16.24 5.33 -3.99
C VAL A 150 -16.52 5.21 -5.48
N ARG A 151 -15.88 4.26 -6.17
CA ARG A 151 -16.14 3.95 -7.56
C ARG A 151 -15.68 2.54 -7.91
N ILE A 152 -16.42 1.88 -8.80
CA ILE A 152 -16.10 0.54 -9.30
C ILE A 152 -15.89 0.61 -10.81
N TYR A 153 -14.74 0.16 -11.29
CA TYR A 153 -14.43 0.07 -12.72
C TYR A 153 -14.69 -1.34 -13.24
N ASN A 154 -14.26 -2.34 -12.46
CA ASN A 154 -14.58 -3.74 -12.64
C ASN A 154 -14.40 -4.47 -11.28
N PRO A 155 -14.76 -5.77 -11.14
CA PRO A 155 -14.67 -6.47 -9.85
C PRO A 155 -13.28 -6.45 -9.19
N ASN A 156 -12.21 -6.29 -9.99
CA ASN A 156 -10.82 -6.29 -9.52
C ASN A 156 -10.16 -4.92 -9.57
N LEU A 157 -10.88 -3.86 -9.94
CA LEU A 157 -10.38 -2.50 -10.05
C LEU A 157 -11.41 -1.51 -9.53
N VAL A 158 -11.07 -0.86 -8.43
CA VAL A 158 -11.95 0.08 -7.72
C VAL A 158 -11.19 1.35 -7.35
N MET A 159 -11.92 2.42 -7.07
CA MET A 159 -11.38 3.55 -6.33
C MET A 159 -11.84 3.46 -4.88
N VAL A 160 -10.88 3.59 -3.97
CA VAL A 160 -11.10 3.55 -2.53
C VAL A 160 -10.67 4.87 -1.90
N GLN A 161 -11.48 5.32 -0.96
CA GLN A 161 -11.13 6.34 0.02
C GLN A 161 -10.62 5.62 1.28
N PHE A 162 -9.43 5.98 1.76
CA PHE A 162 -8.93 5.53 3.06
C PHE A 162 -8.88 6.70 4.03
N ARG A 163 -9.26 6.45 5.29
CA ARG A 163 -9.08 7.39 6.40
C ARG A 163 -8.25 6.77 7.51
N SER A 164 -7.34 7.56 8.08
CA SER A 164 -6.46 7.13 9.17
C SER A 164 -6.14 8.27 10.12
N ARG A 165 -5.63 7.95 11.30
CA ARG A 165 -5.00 8.93 12.19
C ARG A 165 -3.56 9.14 11.76
N SER A 166 -3.13 10.40 11.70
CA SER A 166 -1.74 10.71 11.41
C SER A 166 -0.81 10.12 12.47
N LEU A 167 0.33 9.59 12.02
CA LEU A 167 1.43 9.24 12.92
C LEU A 167 2.14 10.49 13.46
N VAL A 168 1.88 11.66 12.88
CA VAL A 168 2.46 12.93 13.30
C VAL A 168 1.35 13.86 13.80
N GLY A 169 1.27 14.03 15.12
CA GLY A 169 0.26 14.86 15.75
C GLY A 169 -1.05 14.12 16.00
N LEU A 170 -2.16 14.85 15.98
CA LEU A 170 -3.50 14.32 16.31
C LEU A 170 -4.50 14.46 15.15
N ALA A 171 -4.03 14.84 13.95
CA ALA A 171 -4.87 15.05 12.79
C ALA A 171 -5.37 13.73 12.20
N GLN A 172 -6.51 13.77 11.52
CA GLN A 172 -6.95 12.70 10.63
C GLN A 172 -6.43 12.98 9.22
N GLU A 173 -6.10 11.91 8.51
CA GLU A 173 -5.63 11.90 7.13
C GLU A 173 -6.63 11.13 6.28
N TYR A 174 -6.82 11.57 5.05
CA TYR A 174 -7.53 10.80 4.03
C TYR A 174 -6.76 10.77 2.71
N LEU A 175 -7.10 9.81 1.86
CA LEU A 175 -6.61 9.75 0.49
C LEU A 175 -7.58 8.98 -0.40
N TYR A 176 -7.51 9.25 -1.70
CA TYR A 176 -8.12 8.45 -2.74
C TYR A 176 -7.05 7.67 -3.51
N ALA A 177 -7.31 6.41 -3.80
CA ALA A 177 -6.44 5.57 -4.61
C ALA A 177 -7.25 4.64 -5.52
N LEU A 178 -6.74 4.43 -6.73
CA LEU A 178 -7.11 3.27 -7.54
C LEU A 178 -6.47 2.04 -6.90
N ALA A 179 -7.26 0.99 -6.70
CA ALA A 179 -6.85 -0.30 -6.15
C ALA A 179 -7.09 -1.39 -7.19
N HIS A 180 -6.06 -2.17 -7.51
CA HIS A 180 -6.15 -3.26 -8.48
C HIS A 180 -5.65 -4.58 -7.88
N LYS A 181 -6.46 -5.63 -7.99
CA LYS A 181 -6.08 -7.01 -7.68
C LYS A 181 -5.83 -7.79 -8.96
N VAL A 182 -4.67 -8.43 -9.06
CA VAL A 182 -4.30 -9.28 -10.19
C VAL A 182 -3.88 -10.64 -9.68
N GLU A 183 -4.63 -11.67 -10.07
CA GLU A 183 -4.27 -13.06 -9.84
C GLU A 183 -3.30 -13.49 -10.94
N ILE A 184 -2.05 -13.82 -10.56
CA ILE A 184 -0.99 -14.24 -11.49
C ILE A 184 -1.04 -15.76 -11.67
N SER A 185 -1.28 -16.48 -10.58
CA SER A 185 -1.50 -17.92 -10.52
C SER A 185 -2.26 -18.29 -9.25
N GLU A 186 -2.61 -19.56 -9.08
CA GLU A 186 -3.23 -20.07 -7.83
C GLU A 186 -2.41 -19.77 -6.56
N ASN A 187 -1.11 -19.51 -6.70
CA ASN A 187 -0.17 -19.27 -5.58
C ASN A 187 0.39 -17.85 -5.60
N GLU A 188 -0.01 -16.97 -6.51
CA GLU A 188 0.56 -15.62 -6.61
C GLU A 188 -0.50 -14.57 -6.96
N THR A 189 -0.63 -13.57 -6.09
CA THR A 189 -1.57 -12.45 -6.26
C THR A 189 -0.83 -11.14 -6.04
N ILE A 190 -1.15 -10.14 -6.85
CA ILE A 190 -0.67 -8.77 -6.72
C ILE A 190 -1.84 -7.88 -6.32
N ILE A 191 -1.66 -7.06 -5.30
CA ILE A 191 -2.58 -5.98 -4.95
C ILE A 191 -1.79 -4.69 -4.97
N VAL A 192 -2.25 -3.71 -5.76
CA VAL A 192 -1.56 -2.44 -5.95
C VAL A 192 -2.52 -1.27 -5.85
N HIS A 193 -2.01 -0.18 -5.28
CA HIS A 193 -2.69 1.07 -5.01
C HIS A 193 -1.87 2.23 -5.57
N ALA A 194 -2.54 3.18 -6.21
CA ALA A 194 -1.94 4.45 -6.61
C ALA A 194 -2.97 5.58 -6.57
N SER A 195 -2.57 6.73 -6.02
CA SER A 195 -3.35 7.95 -6.10
C SER A 195 -3.25 8.58 -7.49
N ALA A 196 -4.32 9.27 -7.85
CA ALA A 196 -4.41 10.07 -9.06
C ALA A 196 -4.90 11.49 -8.72
N ASP A 197 -5.09 12.33 -9.75
CA ASP A 197 -5.59 13.68 -9.58
C ASP A 197 -7.12 13.66 -9.40
N ILE A 198 -7.56 13.51 -8.14
CA ILE A 198 -8.97 13.41 -7.77
C ILE A 198 -9.44 14.76 -7.24
N ASN A 199 -10.40 15.35 -7.95
CA ASN A 199 -11.15 16.51 -7.48
C ASN A 199 -12.20 16.06 -6.45
N ASP A 200 -11.97 16.42 -5.20
CA ASP A 200 -12.83 16.11 -4.05
C ASP A 200 -13.49 17.37 -3.48
N HIS A 201 -13.45 18.49 -4.22
CA HIS A 201 -13.98 19.79 -3.82
C HIS A 201 -13.39 20.37 -2.53
N ASN A 202 -12.20 19.90 -2.14
CA ASN A 202 -11.46 20.49 -1.03
C ASN A 202 -10.62 21.67 -1.53
N ASP A 203 -11.17 22.88 -1.43
CA ASP A 203 -10.50 24.11 -1.87
C ASP A 203 -9.43 24.61 -0.87
N THR A 204 -9.20 23.89 0.24
CA THR A 204 -8.27 24.31 1.30
C THR A 204 -6.81 24.04 0.93
N TYR A 205 -6.56 23.06 0.05
CA TYR A 205 -5.23 22.62 -0.33
C TYR A 205 -4.94 22.92 -1.81
N GLU A 206 -4.11 23.94 -2.08
CA GLU A 206 -3.62 24.26 -3.42
C GLU A 206 -2.48 23.33 -3.90
N TYR A 207 -2.28 22.19 -3.23
CA TYR A 207 -1.17 21.28 -3.50
C TYR A 207 -1.37 20.54 -4.83
N SER A 208 -0.53 20.89 -5.81
CA SER A 208 -0.48 20.20 -7.10
C SER A 208 0.25 18.86 -6.97
N TYR A 209 -0.45 17.84 -6.45
CA TYR A 209 0.10 16.49 -6.37
C TYR A 209 0.55 16.01 -7.75
N ARG A 210 1.75 15.43 -7.81
CA ARG A 210 2.28 14.79 -9.01
C ARG A 210 2.94 13.48 -8.64
N ASN A 211 2.42 12.39 -9.17
CA ASN A 211 2.97 11.06 -8.97
C ASN A 211 4.32 10.93 -9.69
N THR A 212 5.39 10.85 -8.91
CA THR A 212 6.77 10.76 -9.41
C THR A 212 7.16 9.34 -9.85
N ILE A 213 6.46 8.32 -9.34
CA ILE A 213 6.75 6.90 -9.60
C ILE A 213 5.88 6.39 -10.74
N LEU A 214 4.55 6.47 -10.59
CA LEU A 214 3.59 6.09 -11.62
C LEU A 214 3.22 7.33 -12.44
N LYS A 215 4.12 7.71 -13.36
CA LYS A 215 3.96 8.96 -14.14
C LYS A 215 2.67 9.00 -14.97
N SER A 216 2.14 7.85 -15.41
CA SER A 216 0.87 7.75 -16.16
C SER A 216 -0.35 8.14 -15.33
N ALA A 217 -0.31 8.00 -13.99
CA ALA A 217 -1.38 8.43 -13.08
C ALA A 217 -1.64 9.94 -13.14
N ASN A 218 -0.64 10.75 -13.48
CA ASN A 218 -0.79 12.22 -13.61
C ASN A 218 -1.73 12.63 -14.75
N SER A 219 -2.09 11.70 -15.64
CA SER A 219 -3.06 11.98 -16.69
C SER A 219 -4.50 11.71 -16.24
N PHE A 220 -4.70 10.98 -15.15
CA PHE A 220 -6.02 10.56 -14.69
C PHE A 220 -6.64 11.61 -13.80
N GLN A 221 -7.76 12.15 -14.28
CA GLN A 221 -8.53 13.16 -13.59
C GLN A 221 -9.97 12.70 -13.50
N THR A 222 -10.53 12.81 -12.32
CA THR A 222 -11.95 12.60 -12.10
C THR A 222 -12.42 13.29 -10.82
N GLU A 223 -13.73 13.39 -10.68
CA GLU A 223 -14.41 14.10 -9.60
C GLU A 223 -15.13 13.10 -8.69
N ILE A 224 -15.12 13.36 -7.39
CA ILE A 224 -15.80 12.56 -6.37
C ILE A 224 -16.57 13.49 -5.43
N ASP A 225 -17.87 13.25 -5.33
CA ASP A 225 -18.72 13.84 -4.30
C ASP A 225 -18.26 13.35 -2.91
N SER A 226 -17.56 14.24 -2.20
CA SER A 226 -16.86 13.92 -0.96
C SER A 226 -17.65 14.39 0.26
N GLU A 227 -17.35 13.80 1.41
CA GLU A 227 -18.03 14.17 2.67
C GLU A 227 -17.70 15.60 3.11
N ASP A 228 -18.60 16.21 3.89
CA ASP A 228 -18.51 17.60 4.37
C ASP A 228 -17.16 17.97 5.01
N ASP A 229 -16.56 17.06 5.76
CA ASP A 229 -15.28 17.28 6.45
C ASP A 229 -14.10 17.34 5.47
N ILE A 230 -14.18 16.60 4.35
CA ILE A 230 -13.23 16.69 3.24
C ILE A 230 -13.41 18.01 2.50
N VAL A 231 -14.65 18.34 2.10
CA VAL A 231 -14.96 19.56 1.34
C VAL A 231 -14.53 20.82 2.12
N LYS A 232 -14.70 20.82 3.46
CA LYS A 232 -14.28 21.91 4.35
C LYS A 232 -12.80 21.91 4.71
N GLY A 233 -12.02 20.91 4.28
CA GLY A 233 -10.60 20.77 4.62
C GLY A 233 -10.32 20.52 6.10
N GLU A 234 -11.24 19.88 6.82
CA GLU A 234 -11.09 19.58 8.26
C GLU A 234 -10.10 18.42 8.51
N ILE A 235 -9.84 17.61 7.49
CA ILE A 235 -8.92 16.47 7.51
C ILE A 235 -7.86 16.61 6.42
N ILE A 236 -6.67 16.05 6.67
CA ILE A 236 -5.48 16.25 5.84
C ILE A 236 -5.50 15.31 4.64
N LYS A 237 -5.37 15.86 3.42
CA LYS A 237 -5.24 15.06 2.20
C LYS A 237 -3.81 14.51 2.08
N THR A 238 -3.68 13.24 1.74
CA THR A 238 -2.40 12.56 1.49
C THR A 238 -2.48 11.76 0.20
N TYR A 239 -1.32 11.32 -0.32
CA TYR A 239 -1.27 10.64 -1.61
C TYR A 239 -0.34 9.43 -1.57
N ILE A 240 -0.66 8.42 -2.39
CA ILE A 240 0.16 7.25 -2.62
C ILE A 240 0.74 7.35 -4.03
N ASN A 241 2.06 7.46 -4.15
CA ASN A 241 2.73 7.34 -5.45
C ASN A 241 2.62 5.91 -5.98
N LEU A 242 2.95 4.94 -5.13
CA LEU A 242 2.75 3.52 -5.39
C LEU A 242 2.80 2.77 -4.06
N SER A 243 1.80 1.95 -3.78
CA SER A 243 1.82 1.02 -2.66
C SER A 243 1.18 -0.29 -3.06
N GLY A 244 1.64 -1.42 -2.53
CA GLY A 244 1.08 -2.71 -2.89
C GLY A 244 1.96 -3.86 -2.46
N CYS A 245 1.44 -5.08 -2.61
CA CYS A 245 2.12 -6.31 -2.25
C CYS A 245 2.06 -7.33 -3.38
N ILE A 246 3.19 -8.00 -3.61
CA ILE A 246 3.24 -9.29 -4.29
C ILE A 246 3.14 -10.36 -3.19
N ILE A 247 2.09 -11.16 -3.26
CA ILE A 247 1.74 -12.18 -2.25
C ILE A 247 1.92 -13.54 -2.91
N LYS A 248 2.90 -14.30 -2.43
CA LYS A 248 3.25 -15.60 -3.00
C LYS A 248 3.14 -16.70 -1.95
N LYS A 249 2.33 -17.71 -2.21
CA LYS A 249 2.27 -18.94 -1.41
C LYS A 249 3.49 -19.80 -1.73
N GLU A 250 4.25 -20.14 -0.70
CA GLU A 250 5.33 -21.12 -0.72
C GLU A 250 4.92 -22.32 0.14
N ASP A 251 5.72 -23.38 0.15
CA ASP A 251 5.41 -24.63 0.86
C ASP A 251 5.24 -24.44 2.38
N GLU A 252 6.07 -23.60 2.99
CA GLU A 252 6.11 -23.42 4.46
C GLU A 252 5.58 -22.06 4.94
N TYR A 253 5.37 -21.11 4.03
CA TYR A 253 4.98 -19.75 4.38
C TYR A 253 4.33 -19.02 3.20
N VAL A 254 3.68 -17.89 3.49
CA VAL A 254 3.29 -16.90 2.49
C VAL A 254 4.32 -15.78 2.50
N ASN A 255 4.94 -15.52 1.36
CA ASN A 255 5.90 -14.45 1.17
C ASN A 255 5.22 -13.19 0.65
N LEU A 256 5.39 -12.07 1.35
CA LEU A 256 4.88 -10.77 0.95
C LEU A 256 6.07 -9.86 0.66
N THR A 257 6.16 -9.39 -0.58
CA THR A 257 7.06 -8.29 -0.96
C THR A 257 6.21 -7.06 -1.22
N CYS A 258 6.21 -6.13 -0.26
CA CYS A 258 5.37 -4.95 -0.28
C CYS A 258 6.17 -3.69 -0.52
N LEU A 259 5.67 -2.81 -1.37
CA LEU A 259 6.23 -1.48 -1.59
C LEU A 259 5.33 -0.42 -1.00
N ASN A 260 5.95 0.65 -0.53
CA ASN A 260 5.22 1.82 -0.06
C ASN A 260 5.98 3.10 -0.39
N SER A 261 5.34 3.94 -1.19
CA SER A 261 5.76 5.32 -1.43
C SER A 261 4.55 6.23 -1.27
N ILE A 262 4.55 6.94 -0.15
CA ILE A 262 3.55 7.97 0.17
C ILE A 262 4.16 9.35 -0.05
N ASP A 263 3.30 10.25 -0.50
CA ASP A 263 3.52 11.68 -0.52
C ASP A 263 2.60 12.32 0.52
N VAL A 264 3.19 13.12 1.40
CA VAL A 264 2.49 13.70 2.53
C VAL A 264 2.81 15.17 2.57
N GLU A 265 1.77 15.99 2.41
CA GLU A 265 1.90 17.43 2.48
C GLU A 265 2.09 17.87 3.94
N PHE A 266 3.34 17.94 4.38
CA PHE A 266 3.69 18.60 5.63
C PHE A 266 4.80 19.63 5.38
N PRO A 267 4.45 20.92 5.19
CA PRO A 267 5.46 21.97 5.10
C PRO A 267 6.30 21.95 6.38
N ASN A 268 7.60 21.72 6.23
CA ASN A 268 8.64 21.61 7.28
C ASN A 268 8.87 20.23 7.92
N MET A 269 8.29 19.13 7.42
CA MET A 269 8.72 17.81 7.88
C MET A 269 10.10 17.47 7.31
N LYS A 270 11.09 17.24 8.18
CA LYS A 270 12.42 16.79 7.75
C LYS A 270 12.33 15.40 7.13
N ASP A 271 13.07 15.15 6.06
CA ASP A 271 13.15 13.85 5.37
C ASP A 271 13.34 12.66 6.32
N LEU A 272 14.14 12.84 7.38
CA LEU A 272 14.37 11.81 8.39
C LEU A 272 13.08 11.42 9.14
N ILE A 273 12.23 12.39 9.47
CA ILE A 273 10.95 12.15 10.14
C ILE A 273 10.01 11.43 9.18
N LEU A 274 9.97 11.85 7.91
CA LEU A 274 9.16 11.19 6.90
C LEU A 274 9.58 9.73 6.67
N LYS A 275 10.89 9.43 6.65
CA LYS A 275 11.40 8.05 6.59
C LYS A 275 10.95 7.20 7.79
N VAL A 276 10.98 7.76 9.00
CA VAL A 276 10.48 7.07 10.20
C VAL A 276 8.99 6.79 10.08
N VAL A 277 8.19 7.76 9.65
CA VAL A 277 6.74 7.60 9.42
C VAL A 277 6.46 6.51 8.38
N LYS A 278 7.17 6.55 7.24
CA LYS A 278 7.07 5.54 6.18
C LYS A 278 7.43 4.15 6.70
N SER A 279 8.51 4.03 7.45
CA SER A 279 8.93 2.76 8.06
C SER A 279 7.91 2.25 9.07
N ALA A 280 7.34 3.12 9.90
CA ALA A 280 6.32 2.74 10.87
C ALA A 280 5.02 2.27 10.19
N LYS A 281 4.55 2.98 9.14
CA LYS A 281 3.39 2.53 8.33
C LYS A 281 3.64 1.19 7.63
N MET A 282 4.89 0.87 7.24
CA MET A 282 5.21 -0.46 6.71
C MET A 282 5.28 -1.52 7.81
N ALA A 283 5.80 -1.17 8.99
CA ALA A 283 5.92 -2.08 10.12
C ALA A 283 4.57 -2.56 10.65
N THR A 284 3.51 -1.74 10.57
CA THR A 284 2.17 -2.17 10.97
C THR A 284 1.71 -3.40 10.18
N LEU A 285 2.09 -3.52 8.90
CA LEU A 285 1.76 -4.70 8.10
C LEU A 285 2.42 -5.98 8.63
N ALA A 286 3.54 -5.89 9.34
CA ALA A 286 4.15 -7.04 10.00
C ALA A 286 3.26 -7.60 11.13
N ASN A 287 2.37 -6.78 11.72
CA ASN A 287 1.40 -7.24 12.71
C ASN A 287 0.38 -8.22 12.11
N LEU A 288 0.22 -8.27 10.78
CA LEU A 288 -0.63 -9.25 10.12
C LEU A 288 -0.24 -10.69 10.49
N ARG A 289 1.05 -10.96 10.72
CA ARG A 289 1.53 -12.25 11.24
C ARG A 289 0.81 -12.70 12.50
N ALA A 290 0.62 -11.78 13.44
CA ALA A 290 0.03 -12.09 14.75
C ALA A 290 -1.41 -12.61 14.61
N THR A 291 -2.08 -12.32 13.48
CA THR A 291 -3.42 -12.84 13.16
C THR A 291 -3.38 -14.33 12.78
N PHE A 292 -2.27 -14.83 12.23
CA PHE A 292 -2.18 -16.15 11.62
C PHE A 292 -1.21 -17.11 12.32
N GLU A 293 -0.21 -16.60 13.04
CA GLU A 293 0.83 -17.41 13.70
C GLU A 293 0.47 -17.78 15.16
N ASN A 294 -0.61 -17.22 15.72
CA ASN A 294 -1.06 -17.46 17.09
C ASN A 294 -2.25 -18.44 17.22
N ASN A 295 -2.64 -19.12 16.12
CA ASN A 295 -3.74 -20.08 16.09
C ASN A 295 -3.25 -21.51 15.87
#